data_AF-A0A3P7LGK5-F1
#
_entry.id   AF-A0A3P7LGK5-F1
#
_cell.length_a   1.000
_cell.length_b   1.000
_cell.length_c   1.000
_cell.angle_alpha   90.00
_cell.angle_beta   90.00
_cell.angle_gamma   90.00
#
_symmetry.space_group_name_H-M   'P 1'
#
loop_
_entity.id
_entity.type
_entity.pdbx_description
1 polymer ?
#
loop_
_entity_poly.entity_id
_entity_poly.type
_entity_poly.pdbx_seq_one_letter_code
_entity_poly.pdbx_strand_id
1 'polypeptide(L)'
;MVVLSRLASPLISSKVRPIILVQNNFSTSSIVNVKIYASAKEAVQDIPDNSKLLVGGFGLCGIPENLINALSETGQKGLTCVSNNAGVDDWGLGILLKTRQIKKMISSYVGENAEFARQYLSGELELEFTPQTRVFNGYNYVMEEAIWGDYALIKAWRADKLGNIQFRFV
;
A
#
# COMPACT_ATOMS: atom_id res chain seq x y z
N MET A 1 0.49 15.74 0.78
CA MET A 1 0.04 15.55 -0.62
C MET A 1 -0.08 14.06 -0.86
N VAL A 2 -1.29 13.59 -1.11
CA VAL A 2 -1.63 12.17 -1.26
C VAL A 2 -1.85 11.91 -2.74
N VAL A 3 -1.12 10.97 -3.32
CA VAL A 3 -1.32 10.50 -4.69
C VAL A 3 -1.90 9.08 -4.58
N LEU A 4 -3.19 8.92 -4.86
CA LEU A 4 -3.78 7.62 -5.13
C LEU A 4 -3.81 7.42 -6.63
N SER A 5 -3.15 6.37 -7.12
CA SER A 5 -3.31 5.90 -8.48
C SER A 5 -4.22 4.66 -8.46
N ARG A 6 -5.28 4.68 -9.27
CA ARG A 6 -5.96 3.44 -9.66
C ARG A 6 -5.04 2.72 -10.64
N LEU A 7 -4.73 1.46 -10.37
CA LEU A 7 -3.89 0.65 -11.27
C LEU A 7 -4.70 0.37 -12.56
N ALA A 8 -4.23 0.85 -13.71
CA ALA A 8 -4.84 0.62 -15.03
C ALA A 8 -3.99 -0.35 -15.88
N SER A 9 -4.65 -1.21 -16.67
CA SER A 9 -4.05 -2.19 -17.60
C SER A 9 -3.48 -1.53 -18.88
N PRO A 10 -2.52 -2.16 -19.59
CA PRO A 10 -1.71 -1.47 -20.59
C PRO A 10 -2.39 -1.34 -21.97
N LEU A 11 -2.24 -0.17 -22.61
CA LEU A 11 -2.46 0.05 -24.04
C LEU A 11 -1.20 0.61 -24.68
N ILE A 12 -0.72 -0.05 -25.74
CA ILE A 12 0.45 0.31 -26.54
C ILE A 12 0.02 1.26 -27.66
N SER A 13 0.73 2.38 -27.85
CA SER A 13 0.72 3.09 -29.14
C SER A 13 2.02 3.86 -29.38
N SER A 14 2.58 3.70 -30.58
CA SER A 14 3.78 4.33 -31.11
C SER A 14 3.47 5.64 -31.83
N LYS A 15 4.23 6.70 -31.55
CA LYS A 15 4.58 7.80 -32.48
C LYS A 15 5.52 8.81 -31.80
N VAL A 16 6.65 9.12 -32.45
CA VAL A 16 7.70 10.05 -32.00
C VAL A 16 7.44 11.46 -32.54
N ARG A 17 7.62 12.50 -31.70
CA ARG A 17 7.65 13.95 -32.07
C ARG A 17 8.58 14.75 -31.14
N PRO A 18 9.06 15.95 -31.56
CA PRO A 18 10.46 16.38 -31.45
C PRO A 18 10.87 17.02 -30.10
N ILE A 19 12.19 17.12 -29.93
CA ILE A 19 12.94 17.49 -28.72
C ILE A 19 12.67 18.94 -28.29
N ILE A 20 12.14 19.12 -27.07
CA ILE A 20 12.06 20.41 -26.35
C ILE A 20 12.40 20.16 -24.87
N LEU A 21 13.36 20.96 -24.35
CA LEU A 21 13.83 21.12 -22.97
C LEU A 21 13.95 19.84 -22.12
N VAL A 22 15.19 19.42 -21.86
CA VAL A 22 15.52 18.41 -20.84
C VAL A 22 15.18 18.98 -19.45
N GLN A 23 13.92 18.84 -19.05
CA GLN A 23 13.62 18.58 -17.65
C GLN A 23 13.99 17.12 -17.40
N ASN A 24 14.78 16.86 -16.36
CA ASN A 24 15.11 15.50 -15.92
C ASN A 24 13.81 14.79 -15.49
N ASN A 25 13.11 14.20 -16.46
CA ASN A 25 11.97 13.35 -16.22
C ASN A 25 12.49 11.96 -15.83
N PHE A 26 12.48 11.68 -14.53
CA PHE A 26 12.79 10.35 -13.99
C PHE A 26 11.66 9.32 -14.23
N SER A 27 10.66 9.64 -15.05
CA SER A 27 9.50 8.78 -15.28
C SER A 27 9.56 8.11 -16.65
N THR A 28 9.47 6.77 -16.65
CA THR A 28 9.32 5.93 -17.85
C THR A 28 7.86 5.77 -18.27
N SER A 29 6.91 6.40 -17.58
CA SER A 29 5.48 6.27 -17.82
C SER A 29 4.91 7.50 -18.53
N SER A 30 3.81 7.30 -19.28
CA SER A 30 3.01 8.39 -19.84
C SER A 30 2.58 9.36 -18.74
N ILE A 31 2.54 10.67 -19.04
CA ILE A 31 2.02 11.69 -18.13
C ILE A 31 0.61 11.28 -17.69
N VAL A 32 0.46 10.90 -16.43
CA VAL A 32 -0.84 10.51 -15.87
C VAL A 32 -1.52 11.78 -15.37
N ASN A 33 -2.82 11.93 -15.60
CA ASN A 33 -3.59 13.04 -15.05
C ASN A 33 -3.78 12.81 -13.55
N VAL A 34 -2.86 13.35 -12.75
CA VAL A 34 -2.82 13.11 -11.30
C VAL A 34 -3.76 14.05 -10.58
N LYS A 35 -4.64 13.48 -9.76
CA LYS A 35 -5.57 14.24 -8.93
C LYS A 35 -4.92 14.54 -7.58
N ILE A 36 -4.74 15.83 -7.29
CA ILE A 36 -4.25 16.32 -6.00
C ILE A 36 -5.46 16.60 -5.12
N TYR A 37 -5.53 15.93 -3.96
CA TYR A 37 -6.56 16.14 -2.96
C TYR A 37 -6.11 17.17 -1.91
N ALA A 38 -7.05 17.99 -1.44
CA ALA A 38 -6.80 18.99 -0.40
C ALA A 38 -6.69 18.34 0.99
N SER A 39 -7.36 17.21 1.20
CA SER A 39 -7.33 16.46 2.46
C SER A 39 -7.14 14.95 2.24
N ALA A 40 -6.60 14.25 3.24
CA ALA A 40 -6.45 12.80 3.20
C ALA A 40 -7.82 12.09 3.23
N LYS A 41 -8.81 12.67 3.92
CA LYS A 41 -10.18 12.14 4.00
C LYS A 41 -10.85 12.05 2.64
N GLU A 42 -10.77 13.10 1.82
CA GLU A 42 -11.31 13.09 0.46
C GLU A 42 -10.66 12.03 -0.43
N ALA A 43 -9.39 11.69 -0.15
CA ALA A 43 -8.63 10.74 -0.94
C ALA A 43 -9.01 9.28 -0.63
N VAL A 44 -9.46 8.97 0.60
CA VAL A 44 -9.76 7.60 1.03
C VAL A 44 -11.26 7.27 1.10
N GLN A 45 -12.13 8.28 0.99
CA GLN A 45 -13.57 8.10 1.19
C GLN A 45 -14.25 7.16 0.18
N ASP A 46 -13.69 6.98 -1.02
CA ASP A 46 -14.26 6.14 -2.08
C ASP A 46 -13.78 4.68 -2.02
N ILE A 47 -12.94 4.32 -1.05
CA ILE A 47 -12.51 2.94 -0.82
C ILE A 47 -13.74 2.13 -0.39
N PRO A 48 -14.09 1.03 -1.08
CA PRO A 48 -15.18 0.16 -0.66
C PRO A 48 -14.82 -0.72 0.54
N ASP A 49 -15.83 -1.22 1.24
CA ASP A 49 -15.67 -2.34 2.18
C ASP A 49 -15.02 -3.54 1.48
N ASN A 50 -14.29 -4.34 2.25
CA ASN A 50 -13.59 -5.55 1.80
C ASN A 50 -12.46 -5.31 0.77
N SER A 51 -12.06 -4.06 0.54
CA SER A 51 -10.94 -3.73 -0.34
C SER A 51 -9.62 -4.31 0.16
N LYS A 52 -8.77 -4.71 -0.78
CA LYS A 52 -7.40 -5.14 -0.54
C LYS A 52 -6.44 -3.96 -0.71
N LEU A 53 -5.81 -3.55 0.38
CA LEU A 53 -4.96 -2.36 0.44
C LEU A 53 -3.48 -2.77 0.53
N LEU A 54 -2.65 -2.23 -0.37
CA LEU A 54 -1.19 -2.29 -0.24
C LEU A 54 -0.73 -1.10 0.60
N VAL A 55 -0.09 -1.34 1.74
CA VAL A 55 0.26 -0.29 2.69
C VAL A 55 1.77 -0.25 2.88
N GLY A 56 2.39 0.84 2.43
CA GLY A 56 3.84 1.03 2.53
C GLY A 56 4.33 1.27 3.96
N GLY A 57 5.64 1.06 4.15
CA GLY A 57 6.34 1.32 5.40
C GLY A 57 7.12 0.10 5.92
N PHE A 58 8.06 0.35 6.82
CA PHE A 58 8.85 -0.66 7.53
C PHE A 58 8.92 -0.30 9.01
N GLY A 59 8.30 -1.11 9.88
CA GLY A 59 8.01 -0.70 11.25
C GLY A 59 7.17 0.59 11.26
N LEU A 60 7.74 1.68 11.77
CA LEU A 60 7.13 3.03 11.73
C LEU A 60 7.76 3.96 10.69
N CYS A 61 8.79 3.51 9.97
CA CYS A 61 9.46 4.31 8.96
C CYS A 61 8.69 4.29 7.65
N GLY A 62 8.43 5.47 7.07
CA GLY A 62 7.81 5.59 5.75
C GLY A 62 6.36 5.10 5.69
N ILE A 63 5.65 5.09 6.81
CA ILE A 63 4.22 4.73 6.84
C ILE A 63 3.35 5.88 6.31
N PRO A 64 2.19 5.60 5.68
CA PRO A 64 1.25 6.61 5.21
C PRO A 64 0.33 7.09 6.35
N GLU A 65 0.91 7.70 7.39
CA GLU A 65 0.25 8.05 8.64
C GLU A 65 -1.03 8.90 8.46
N ASN A 66 -0.98 9.90 7.57
CA ASN A 66 -2.14 10.76 7.32
C ASN A 66 -3.32 10.01 6.66
N LEU A 67 -3.01 9.03 5.81
CA LEU A 67 -4.04 8.24 5.12
C LEU A 67 -4.64 7.20 6.05
N ILE A 68 -3.82 6.58 6.89
CA ILE A 68 -4.26 5.63 7.90
C ILE A 68 -5.20 6.32 8.90
N ASN A 69 -4.82 7.49 9.41
CA ASN A 69 -5.67 8.26 10.32
C ASN A 69 -6.99 8.64 9.64
N ALA A 70 -6.93 9.15 8.42
CA ALA A 70 -8.14 9.50 7.67
C ALA A 70 -9.06 8.29 7.45
N LEU A 71 -8.50 7.13 7.11
CA LEU A 71 -9.26 5.88 6.93
C LEU A 71 -9.79 5.32 8.26
N SER A 72 -9.13 5.59 9.39
CA SER A 72 -9.62 5.18 10.71
C SER A 72 -10.86 5.96 11.17
N GLU A 73 -11.03 7.17 10.63
CA GLU A 73 -12.19 8.03 10.89
C GLU A 73 -13.36 7.74 9.93
N THR A 74 -13.16 6.87 8.95
CA THR A 74 -14.22 6.44 8.04
C THR A 74 -14.92 5.16 8.52
N GLY A 75 -15.95 4.72 7.81
CA GLY A 75 -16.77 3.58 8.20
C GLY A 75 -16.34 2.24 7.59
N GLN A 76 -15.34 2.23 6.70
CA GLN A 76 -14.98 1.07 5.88
C GLN A 76 -14.45 -0.09 6.72
N LYS A 77 -14.94 -1.30 6.46
CA LYS A 77 -14.55 -2.53 7.17
C LYS A 77 -14.24 -3.69 6.23
N GLY A 78 -13.77 -4.79 6.80
CA GLY A 78 -13.46 -6.01 6.06
C GLY A 78 -12.15 -5.96 5.29
N LEU A 79 -11.31 -4.94 5.54
CA LEU A 79 -10.13 -4.66 4.73
C LEU A 79 -9.12 -5.81 4.80
N THR A 80 -8.52 -6.14 3.66
CA THR A 80 -7.32 -6.97 3.59
C THR A 80 -6.11 -6.08 3.44
N CYS A 81 -5.24 -6.01 4.44
CA CYS A 81 -4.06 -5.16 4.39
C CYS A 81 -2.82 -5.99 4.09
N VAL A 82 -2.10 -5.61 3.04
CA VAL A 82 -0.80 -6.17 2.67
C VAL A 82 0.26 -5.17 3.11
N SER A 83 1.00 -5.52 4.15
CA SER A 83 2.05 -4.65 4.71
C SER A 83 3.08 -5.48 5.44
N ASN A 84 4.33 -5.02 5.46
CA ASN A 84 5.42 -5.74 6.12
C ASN A 84 5.13 -5.97 7.62
N ASN A 85 4.60 -4.94 8.29
CA ASN A 85 4.22 -4.95 9.71
C ASN A 85 2.91 -4.18 9.92
N ALA A 86 2.32 -4.29 11.11
CA ALA A 86 1.17 -3.46 11.49
C ALA A 86 1.55 -2.15 12.22
N GLY A 87 2.85 -1.84 12.36
CA GLY A 87 3.29 -0.76 13.25
C GLY A 87 3.15 -1.16 14.72
N VAL A 88 2.71 -0.24 15.57
CA VAL A 88 2.47 -0.45 17.02
C VAL A 88 1.01 -0.16 17.35
N ASP A 89 0.56 -0.48 18.55
CA ASP A 89 -0.86 -0.44 18.91
C ASP A 89 -1.54 0.91 18.62
N ASP A 90 -0.87 2.04 18.85
CA ASP A 90 -1.40 3.40 18.66
C ASP A 90 -0.87 4.11 17.41
N TRP A 91 -0.15 3.43 16.53
CA TRP A 91 0.47 4.08 15.36
C TRP A 91 0.63 3.15 14.16
N GLY A 92 0.39 3.67 12.95
CA GLY A 92 0.34 2.86 11.75
C GLY A 92 -0.92 2.00 11.71
N LEU A 93 -0.83 0.79 11.14
CA LEU A 93 -2.02 -0.07 10.96
C LEU A 93 -2.63 -0.56 12.28
N GLY A 94 -1.92 -0.47 13.41
CA GLY A 94 -2.47 -0.72 14.74
C GLY A 94 -3.74 0.10 15.04
N ILE A 95 -3.83 1.31 14.48
CA ILE A 95 -5.03 2.16 14.59
C ILE A 95 -6.23 1.47 13.94
N LEU A 96 -6.07 0.89 12.74
CA LEU A 96 -7.14 0.20 12.02
C LEU A 96 -7.46 -1.18 12.61
N LEU A 97 -6.50 -1.81 13.29
CA LEU A 97 -6.76 -3.02 14.09
C LEU A 97 -7.64 -2.69 15.30
N LYS A 98 -7.35 -1.59 16.01
CA LYS A 98 -8.16 -1.13 17.15
C LYS A 98 -9.60 -0.78 16.75
N THR A 99 -9.79 -0.14 15.60
CA THR A 99 -11.13 0.17 15.08
C THR A 99 -11.85 -1.04 14.44
N ARG A 100 -11.20 -2.21 14.39
CA ARG A 100 -11.71 -3.46 13.79
C ARG A 100 -12.11 -3.29 12.32
N GLN A 101 -11.34 -2.50 11.58
CA GLN A 101 -11.57 -2.29 10.15
C GLN A 101 -10.85 -3.33 9.28
N ILE A 102 -9.76 -3.91 9.80
CA ILE A 102 -8.98 -4.94 9.11
C ILE A 102 -9.54 -6.33 9.46
N LYS A 103 -9.85 -7.11 8.42
CA LYS A 103 -10.23 -8.53 8.53
C LYS A 103 -9.04 -9.46 8.35
N LYS A 104 -8.12 -9.10 7.47
CA LYS A 104 -6.98 -9.95 7.10
C LYS A 104 -5.70 -9.13 6.97
N MET A 105 -4.60 -9.64 7.52
CA MET A 105 -3.26 -9.15 7.28
C MET A 105 -2.47 -10.15 6.43
N ILE A 106 -1.76 -9.65 5.43
CA ILE A 106 -0.68 -10.37 4.73
C ILE A 106 0.61 -9.66 5.11
N SER A 107 1.38 -10.28 6.00
CA SER A 107 2.54 -9.65 6.65
C SER A 107 3.69 -10.62 6.85
N SER A 108 4.92 -10.11 6.82
CA SER A 108 6.12 -10.91 7.09
C SER A 108 6.40 -11.06 8.58
N TYR A 109 6.02 -10.06 9.39
CA TYR A 109 6.34 -10.02 10.80
C TYR A 109 5.31 -9.21 11.60
N VAL A 110 4.73 -9.83 12.62
CA VAL A 110 3.73 -9.22 13.53
C VAL A 110 4.35 -8.08 14.35
N GLY A 111 5.56 -8.30 14.89
CA GLY A 111 6.31 -7.29 15.65
C GLY A 111 5.75 -6.92 17.02
N GLU A 112 5.91 -5.65 17.39
CA GLU A 112 5.59 -5.08 18.71
C GLU A 112 4.15 -4.54 18.78
N ASN A 113 3.19 -5.29 18.22
CA ASN A 113 1.78 -4.93 18.23
C ASN A 113 0.98 -5.99 19.00
N ALA A 114 0.62 -5.67 20.25
CA ALA A 114 -0.07 -6.60 21.14
C ALA A 114 -1.50 -6.88 20.67
N GLU A 115 -2.17 -5.89 20.08
CA GLU A 115 -3.52 -6.06 19.57
C GLU A 115 -3.55 -6.95 18.32
N PHE A 116 -2.55 -6.85 17.45
CA PHE A 116 -2.37 -7.76 16.32
C PHE A 116 -2.19 -9.20 16.84
N ALA A 117 -1.23 -9.43 17.74
CA ALA A 117 -1.00 -10.75 18.31
C ALA A 117 -2.27 -11.31 18.97
N ARG A 118 -2.99 -10.47 19.74
CA ARG A 118 -4.24 -10.86 20.41
C ARG A 118 -5.33 -11.25 19.42
N GLN A 119 -5.62 -10.43 18.42
CA GLN A 119 -6.68 -10.69 17.43
C GLN A 119 -6.37 -11.92 16.57
N TYR A 120 -5.09 -12.14 16.23
CA TYR A 120 -4.67 -13.35 15.52
C TYR A 120 -4.89 -14.60 16.38
N LEU A 121 -4.40 -14.59 17.62
CA LEU A 121 -4.52 -15.73 18.54
C LEU A 121 -5.97 -16.03 18.95
N SER A 122 -6.86 -15.03 18.93
CA SER A 122 -8.30 -15.21 19.20
C SER A 122 -9.11 -15.62 17.97
N GLY A 123 -8.52 -15.62 16.77
CA GLY A 123 -9.23 -15.89 15.51
C GLY A 123 -10.09 -14.72 15.01
N GLU A 124 -9.95 -13.52 15.58
CA GLU A 124 -10.60 -12.29 15.11
C GLU A 124 -9.96 -11.73 13.83
N LEU A 125 -8.68 -12.07 13.58
CA LEU A 125 -7.90 -11.60 12.43
C LEU A 125 -7.28 -12.77 11.67
N GLU A 126 -7.51 -12.82 10.35
CA GLU A 126 -6.84 -13.77 9.46
C GLU A 126 -5.39 -13.33 9.19
N LEU A 127 -4.43 -14.24 9.30
CA LEU A 127 -3.02 -14.02 8.96
C LEU A 127 -2.56 -15.10 7.98
N GLU A 128 -1.94 -14.68 6.88
CA GLU A 128 -1.41 -15.59 5.86
C GLU A 128 0.11 -15.49 5.78
N PHE A 129 0.77 -16.65 5.92
CA PHE A 129 2.19 -16.86 5.61
C PHE A 129 2.29 -17.90 4.47
N THR A 130 2.79 -17.54 3.29
CA THR A 130 2.96 -18.48 2.17
C THR A 130 4.32 -19.18 2.20
N PRO A 131 4.36 -20.52 2.07
CA PRO A 131 5.10 -21.07 0.93
C PRO A 131 4.53 -22.38 0.32
N GLN A 132 4.56 -22.51 -1.01
CA GLN A 132 4.42 -23.79 -1.73
C GLN A 132 5.73 -24.20 -2.41
N THR A 133 6.27 -25.40 -2.17
CA THR A 133 7.58 -25.82 -2.75
C THR A 133 7.46 -26.64 -4.04
N ARG A 134 8.42 -26.47 -4.97
CA ARG A 134 8.58 -27.23 -6.22
C ARG A 134 10.05 -27.37 -6.61
N VAL A 135 10.44 -28.52 -7.18
CA VAL A 135 11.83 -28.78 -7.61
C VAL A 135 12.05 -28.31 -9.04
N PHE A 136 13.12 -27.53 -9.27
CA PHE A 136 13.63 -27.19 -10.60
C PHE A 136 15.14 -27.43 -10.63
N ASN A 137 15.66 -28.12 -11.65
CA ASN A 137 17.11 -28.42 -11.79
C ASN A 137 17.78 -29.01 -10.53
N GLY A 138 17.06 -29.82 -9.76
CA GLY A 138 17.57 -30.44 -8.53
C GLY A 138 17.55 -29.55 -7.28
N TYR A 139 17.08 -28.30 -7.38
CA TYR A 139 16.90 -27.40 -6.24
C TYR A 139 15.42 -27.21 -5.90
N ASN A 140 15.11 -27.07 -4.60
CA ASN A 140 13.78 -26.72 -4.13
C ASN A 140 13.57 -25.20 -4.27
N TYR A 141 12.46 -24.81 -4.88
CA TYR A 141 12.00 -23.43 -4.99
C TYR A 141 10.63 -23.29 -4.34
N VAL A 142 10.27 -22.07 -3.94
CA VAL A 142 8.91 -21.74 -3.53
C VAL A 142 8.20 -21.04 -4.68
N MET A 143 7.00 -21.49 -5.03
CA MET A 143 6.12 -20.78 -5.95
C MET A 143 5.29 -19.77 -5.16
N GLU A 144 5.38 -18.50 -5.54
CA GLU A 144 4.62 -17.40 -4.96
C GLU A 144 3.78 -16.73 -6.06
N GLU A 145 2.52 -16.47 -5.78
CA GLU A 145 1.66 -15.69 -6.66
C GLU A 145 1.93 -14.18 -6.48
N ALA A 146 1.74 -13.42 -7.55
CA ALA A 146 1.81 -11.96 -7.46
C ALA A 146 0.64 -11.43 -6.61
N ILE A 147 0.96 -10.60 -5.62
CA ILE A 147 -0.05 -9.93 -4.80
C ILE A 147 -0.49 -8.64 -5.52
N TRP A 148 -1.79 -8.56 -5.82
CA TRP A 148 -2.45 -7.37 -6.36
C TRP A 148 -3.26 -6.70 -5.27
N GLY A 149 -3.45 -5.38 -5.33
CA GLY A 149 -4.35 -4.66 -4.43
C GLY A 149 -5.26 -3.72 -5.22
N ASP A 150 -6.42 -3.40 -4.63
CA ASP A 150 -7.38 -2.46 -5.21
C ASP A 150 -6.87 -1.02 -5.09
N TYR A 151 -6.19 -0.73 -3.97
CA TYR A 151 -5.60 0.56 -3.67
C TYR A 151 -4.22 0.39 -3.03
N ALA A 152 -3.38 1.42 -3.16
CA ALA A 152 -2.10 1.52 -2.47
C ALA A 152 -2.03 2.81 -1.65
N LEU A 153 -1.72 2.69 -0.37
CA LEU A 153 -1.44 3.80 0.54
C LEU A 153 0.08 3.93 0.67
N ILE A 154 0.66 4.98 0.09
CA ILE A 154 2.12 5.16 -0.03
C ILE A 154 2.52 6.51 0.57
N LYS A 155 3.63 6.51 1.32
CA LYS A 155 4.29 7.73 1.83
C LYS A 155 5.50 8.08 0.97
N ALA A 156 5.51 9.29 0.41
CA ALA A 156 6.67 9.87 -0.24
C ALA A 156 7.21 11.09 0.53
N TRP A 157 8.42 11.54 0.19
CA TRP A 157 9.01 12.76 0.74
C TRP A 157 8.59 13.99 -0.04
N ARG A 158 8.68 13.92 -1.37
CA ARG A 158 8.31 14.99 -2.29
C ARG A 158 7.51 14.43 -3.44
N ALA A 159 6.67 15.28 -4.01
CA ALA A 159 6.01 15.00 -5.26
C ALA A 159 5.81 16.29 -6.05
N ASP A 160 5.87 16.21 -7.38
CA ASP A 160 5.57 17.35 -8.25
C ASP A 160 4.08 17.35 -8.68
N LYS A 161 3.69 18.35 -9.48
CA LYS A 161 2.32 18.49 -9.99
C LYS A 161 1.95 17.45 -11.04
N LEU A 162 2.92 16.71 -11.58
CA LEU A 162 2.71 15.61 -12.51
C LEU A 162 2.59 14.26 -11.78
N GLY A 163 2.76 14.26 -10.46
CA GLY A 163 2.72 13.10 -9.58
C GLY A 163 3.96 12.23 -9.60
N ASN A 164 5.08 12.73 -10.14
CA ASN A 164 6.36 12.09 -9.89
C ASN A 164 6.69 12.22 -8.40
N ILE A 165 7.08 11.12 -7.76
CA ILE A 165 7.37 11.09 -6.33
C ILE A 165 8.84 10.77 -6.08
N GLN A 166 9.37 11.29 -4.98
CA GLN A 166 10.70 10.98 -4.48
C GLN A 166 10.60 10.49 -3.04
N PHE A 167 11.27 9.39 -2.74
CA PHE A 167 11.48 8.91 -1.37
C PHE A 167 12.75 9.52 -0.79
N ARG A 168 12.77 9.74 0.52
CA ARG A 168 13.96 10.20 1.23
C ARG A 168 14.75 8.98 1.69
N PHE A 169 15.93 8.80 1.12
CA PHE A 169 16.94 7.89 1.66
C PHE A 169 17.79 8.73 2.63
N VAL A 170 17.95 8.25 3.86
CA VAL A 170 18.93 8.78 4.81
C VAL A 170 20.28 8.15 4.53
#